data_AF-A0A2K3KYL4-F1
#
_entry.id   AF-A0A2K3KYL4-F1
#
_cell.length_a   1.000
_cell.length_b   1.000
_cell.length_c   1.000
_cell.angle_alpha   90.00
_cell.angle_beta   90.00
_cell.angle_gamma   90.00
#
_symmetry.space_group_name_H-M   'P 1'
#
loop_
_entity.id
_entity.type
_entity.pdbx_description
1 polymer ?
#
loop_
_entity_poly.entity_id
_entity_poly.type
_entity_poly.pdbx_seq_one_letter_code
_entity_poly.pdbx_strand_id
1 'polypeptide(L)'
;MTARVRVVLVVQLVCWTGQFIGHGVFEKRAPALLDNLIQAFVMAPFFVLLEALQVVFGYEPYPGFHSIVQAKVEANIEEWQE
;
A
#
# COMPACT_ATOMS: atom_id res chain seq x y z
N MET A 1 -30.41 10.62 5.25
CA MET A 1 -29.20 10.27 4.47
C MET A 1 -29.49 10.47 2.98
N THR A 2 -28.76 11.36 2.31
CA THR A 2 -29.00 11.70 0.89
C THR A 2 -28.57 10.56 -0.05
N ALA A 3 -29.12 10.51 -1.27
CA ALA A 3 -28.81 9.46 -2.25
C ALA A 3 -27.31 9.34 -2.53
N ARG A 4 -26.58 10.45 -2.52
CA ARG A 4 -25.12 10.51 -2.70
C ARG A 4 -24.36 9.73 -1.63
N VAL A 5 -24.76 9.89 -0.37
CA VAL A 5 -24.11 9.19 0.76
C VAL A 5 -24.33 7.68 0.67
N ARG A 6 -25.50 7.23 0.23
CA ARG A 6 -25.77 5.80 0.02
C ARG A 6 -24.86 5.19 -1.03
N VAL A 7 -24.67 5.87 -2.16
CA VAL A 7 -23.77 5.40 -3.23
C VAL A 7 -22.33 5.31 -2.73
N VAL A 8 -21.83 6.36 -2.07
CA VAL A 8 -20.47 6.37 -1.52
C VAL A 8 -20.27 5.24 -0.52
N LEU A 9 -21.22 5.00 0.39
CA LEU A 9 -21.12 3.93 1.37
C LEU A 9 -21.09 2.54 0.73
N VAL A 10 -21.95 2.29 -0.27
CA VAL A 10 -21.97 1.00 -0.98
C VAL A 10 -20.64 0.75 -1.68
N VAL A 11 -20.12 1.76 -2.40
CA VAL A 11 -18.83 1.66 -3.08
C VAL A 11 -17.71 1.38 -2.07
N GLN A 12 -17.70 2.10 -0.94
CA GLN A 12 -16.67 1.92 0.07
C GLN A 12 -16.69 0.52 0.67
N LEU A 13 -17.88 -0.01 0.99
CA LEU A 13 -18.03 -1.37 1.52
C LEU A 13 -17.54 -2.43 0.52
N VAL A 14 -17.91 -2.29 -0.76
CA VAL A 14 -17.48 -3.24 -1.81
C VAL A 14 -15.97 -3.18 -2.02
N CYS A 15 -15.39 -1.98 -2.14
CA CYS A 15 -13.96 -1.81 -2.35
C CYS A 15 -13.13 -2.33 -1.17
N TRP A 16 -13.54 -2.02 0.07
CA TRP A 16 -12.86 -2.52 1.27
C TRP A 16 -12.97 -4.04 1.41
N THR A 17 -14.14 -4.62 1.13
CA THR A 17 -14.30 -6.08 1.11
C THR A 17 -13.35 -6.71 0.09
N GLY A 18 -13.25 -6.13 -1.10
CA GLY A 18 -12.31 -6.57 -2.13
C GLY A 18 -10.85 -6.48 -1.68
N GLN A 19 -10.44 -5.38 -1.03
CA GLN A 19 -9.07 -5.22 -0.50
C GLN A 19 -8.73 -6.28 0.54
N PHE A 20 -9.64 -6.54 1.49
CA PHE A 20 -9.43 -7.56 2.52
C PHE A 20 -9.35 -8.98 1.93
N ILE A 21 -10.17 -9.29 0.92
CA ILE A 21 -10.11 -10.58 0.21
C ILE A 21 -8.81 -10.69 -0.59
N GLY A 22 -8.40 -9.63 -1.27
CA GLY A 22 -7.12 -9.53 -1.99
C GLY A 22 -5.94 -9.91 -1.10
N HIS A 23 -5.77 -9.17 0.00
CA HIS A 23 -4.70 -9.40 0.96
C HIS A 23 -4.81 -10.77 1.64
N GLY A 24 -6.00 -11.15 2.09
CA GLY A 24 -6.18 -12.38 2.87
C GLY A 24 -6.10 -13.67 2.05
N VAL A 25 -6.69 -13.70 0.85
CA VAL A 25 -6.81 -14.93 0.04
C VAL A 25 -5.68 -15.06 -0.97
N PHE A 26 -5.34 -13.98 -1.68
CA PHE A 26 -4.34 -14.05 -2.76
C PHE A 26 -2.94 -13.79 -2.24
N GLU A 27 -2.78 -12.77 -1.41
CA GLU A 27 -1.47 -12.45 -0.82
C GLU A 27 -1.19 -13.23 0.46
N LYS A 28 -2.17 -13.97 1.00
CA LYS A 28 -2.10 -14.68 2.30
C LYS A 28 -1.42 -13.87 3.41
N ARG A 29 -1.59 -12.54 3.38
CA ARG A 29 -0.91 -11.59 4.25
C ARG A 29 -1.94 -10.79 5.03
N ALA A 30 -1.64 -10.53 6.30
CA ALA A 30 -2.43 -9.59 7.07
C ALA A 30 -2.35 -8.20 6.40
N PRO A 31 -3.48 -7.50 6.22
CA PRO A 31 -3.45 -6.14 5.73
C PRO A 31 -2.71 -5.26 6.75
N ALA A 32 -1.83 -4.38 6.27
CA ALA A 32 -1.00 -3.51 7.11
C ALA A 32 -1.78 -2.66 8.13
N LEU A 33 -3.08 -2.47 7.90
CA LEU A 33 -4.01 -1.86 8.84
C LEU A 33 -4.16 -2.62 10.17
N LEU A 34 -4.01 -3.95 10.14
CA LEU A 34 -4.08 -4.80 11.33
C LEU A 34 -2.73 -4.86 12.07
N ASP A 35 -1.62 -4.68 11.36
CA ASP A 35 -0.27 -4.77 11.94
C ASP A 35 0.20 -3.43 12.52
N ASN A 36 -0.01 -2.33 11.81
CA ASN A 36 0.38 -1.00 12.27
C ASN A 36 -0.46 0.11 11.60
N LEU A 37 -1.65 0.34 12.17
CA LEU A 37 -2.64 1.30 11.66
C LEU A 37 -2.07 2.72 11.47
N ILE A 38 -1.28 3.21 12.44
CA ILE A 38 -0.70 4.56 12.39
C ILE A 38 0.28 4.65 11.23
N GLN A 39 1.16 3.66 11.08
CA GLN A 39 2.10 3.61 9.97
C GLN A 39 1.38 3.54 8.63
N ALA A 40 0.34 2.70 8.49
CA ALA A 40 -0.42 2.58 7.24
C ALA A 40 -1.05 3.92 6.82
N PHE A 41 -1.66 4.64 7.76
CA PHE A 41 -2.28 5.95 7.48
C PHE A 41 -1.26 7.04 7.15
N VAL A 42 -0.14 7.09 7.87
CA VAL A 42 0.90 8.10 7.63
C VAL A 42 1.66 7.79 6.34
N MET A 43 2.00 6.52 6.08
CA MET A 43 2.76 6.14 4.90
C MET A 43 1.99 6.21 3.59
N ALA A 44 0.68 5.99 3.58
CA ALA A 44 -0.06 6.00 2.31
C ALA A 44 0.11 7.32 1.51
N PRO A 45 -0.05 8.52 2.10
CA PRO A 45 0.24 9.79 1.40
C PRO A 45 1.70 9.95 0.98
N PHE A 46 2.65 9.56 1.84
CA PHE A 46 4.08 9.67 1.53
C PHE A 46 4.50 8.73 0.40
N PHE A 47 3.94 7.53 0.33
CA PHE A 47 4.21 6.57 -0.73
C PHE A 47 3.88 7.17 -2.10
N VAL A 48 2.65 7.69 -2.25
CA VAL A 48 2.20 8.33 -3.49
C VAL A 48 3.06 9.54 -3.85
N LEU A 49 3.38 10.38 -2.87
CA LEU A 49 4.22 11.57 -3.08
C LEU A 49 5.64 11.20 -3.54
N LEU A 50 6.29 10.28 -2.83
CA LEU A 50 7.67 9.88 -3.13
C LEU A 50 7.76 9.13 -4.46
N GLU A 51 6.78 8.29 -4.78
CA GLU A 51 6.69 7.62 -6.08
C GLU A 51 6.49 8.64 -7.21
N ALA A 52 5.58 9.60 -7.06
CA ALA A 52 5.39 10.66 -8.05
C ALA A 52 6.66 11.50 -8.23
N LEU A 53 7.34 11.85 -7.15
CA LEU A 53 8.61 12.57 -7.20
C LEU A 53 9.69 11.76 -7.93
N GLN A 54 9.77 10.45 -7.69
CA GLN A 54 10.73 9.58 -8.36
C GLN A 54 10.41 9.44 -9.85
N VAL A 55 9.15 9.18 -10.21
CA VAL A 55 8.73 8.97 -11.61
C VAL A 55 8.85 10.25 -12.44
N VAL A 56 8.51 11.41 -11.87
CA VAL A 56 8.47 12.67 -12.62
C VAL A 56 9.82 13.40 -12.59
N PHE A 57 10.54 13.36 -11.48
CA PHE A 57 11.76 14.16 -11.27
C PHE A 57 13.02 13.33 -11.04
N GLY A 58 12.93 12.00 -10.95
CA GLY A 58 14.07 11.15 -10.57
C GLY A 58 14.54 11.40 -9.14
N TYR A 59 13.62 11.75 -8.25
CA TYR A 59 13.92 12.01 -6.84
C TYR A 59 14.49 10.78 -6.11
N GLU A 60 15.77 10.86 -5.80
CA GLU A 60 16.50 9.87 -5.00
C GLU A 60 16.92 10.50 -3.66
N PRO A 61 16.36 10.06 -2.51
CA PRO A 61 16.67 10.64 -1.19
C PRO A 61 18.17 10.65 -0.84
N TYR A 62 18.89 9.61 -1.23
CA TYR A 62 20.34 9.48 -1.11
C TYR A 62 20.87 8.50 -2.17
N PRO A 63 22.15 8.58 -2.58
CA PRO A 63 22.68 7.74 -3.65
C PRO A 63 22.49 6.25 -3.38
N GLY A 64 21.85 5.54 -4.30
CA GLY A 64 21.59 4.10 -4.20
C GLY A 64 20.36 3.74 -3.36
N PHE A 65 19.52 4.71 -2.96
CA PHE A 65 18.27 4.44 -2.26
C PHE A 65 17.39 3.47 -3.02
N HIS A 66 17.21 3.67 -4.33
CA HIS A 66 16.28 2.85 -5.10
C HIS A 66 16.73 1.39 -5.18
N SER A 67 18.02 1.15 -5.40
CA SER A 67 18.57 -0.22 -5.46
C SER A 67 18.53 -0.92 -4.11
N ILE A 68 18.78 -0.20 -3.02
CA ILE A 68 18.68 -0.74 -1.65
C ILE A 68 17.23 -1.12 -1.34
N VAL A 69 16.26 -0.26 -1.68
CA VAL A 69 14.84 -0.56 -1.47
C VAL A 69 14.41 -1.76 -2.29
N GLN A 70 14.81 -1.85 -3.57
CA GLN A 70 14.53 -3.01 -4.41
C GLN A 70 15.11 -4.30 -3.83
N ALA A 71 16.38 -4.30 -3.41
CA ALA A 71 17.02 -5.45 -2.79
C ALA A 71 16.28 -5.91 -1.53
N LYS A 72 15.79 -4.98 -0.72
CA LYS A 72 15.02 -5.29 0.50
C LYS A 72 13.62 -5.83 0.18
N VAL A 73 12.99 -5.33 -0.88
CA VAL A 73 11.70 -5.86 -1.36
C VAL A 73 11.87 -7.29 -1.85
N GLU A 74 12.88 -7.56 -2.67
CA GLU A 74 13.18 -8.91 -3.18
C GLU A 74 13.42 -9.89 -2.03
N ALA A 75 14.29 -9.53 -1.08
CA ALA A 75 14.57 -10.36 0.10
C ALA A 75 13.32 -10.66 0.93
N ASN A 76 12.42 -9.67 1.11
CA ASN A 76 11.15 -9.88 1.81
C ASN A 76 10.18 -10.78 1.02
N ILE A 77 10.24 -10.78 -0.31
CA ILE A 77 9.43 -11.65 -1.15
C ILE A 77 9.96 -13.09 -1.06
N GLU A 78 11.27 -13.27 -1.13
CA GLU A 78 11.93 -14.57 -0.97
C GLU A 78 11.63 -15.19 0.42
N GLU A 79 11.85 -14.44 1.51
CA GLU A 79 11.54 -14.89 2.89
C GLU A 79 10.08 -15.32 3.05
N TRP A 80 9.17 -14.71 2.27
CA TRP A 80 7.75 -15.06 2.31
C TRP A 80 7.38 -16.25 1.43
N GLN A 81 8.14 -16.51 0.36
CA GLN A 81 7.93 -17.63 -0.55
C GLN A 81 8.54 -18.95 -0.06
N GLU A 82 9.51 -18.89 0.86
CA GLU A 82 10.03 -20.05 1.62
C GLU A 82 9.02 -20.60 2.65
#